data_AF-A0A2T5H9Q2-F1
#
_entry.id   AF-A0A2T5H9Q2-F1
#
_cell.length_a   1.000
_cell.length_b   1.000
_cell.length_c   1.000
_cell.angle_alpha   90.00
_cell.angle_beta   90.00
_cell.angle_gamma   90.00
#
_symmetry.space_group_name_H-M   'P 1'
#
loop_
_entity.id
_entity.type
_entity.pdbx_description
1 polymer ?
#
loop_
_entity_poly.entity_id
_entity_poly.type
_entity_poly.pdbx_seq_one_letter_code
_entity_poly.pdbx_strand_id
1 'polypeptide(L)'
;MSKPQRLILHLSAFVLCLLFSAALATWRGALWPFDPKATALMTVSGLASVFSGWGPVWIIPLVLSVAVNRMVWRLALWIITVVAMIGMHGTLGPAQGFAPLTRLTVPSAVLLYAVPTAMCLLLGSLIRLTMSRSTEFN
;
A
#
# COMPACT_ATOMS: atom_id res chain seq x y z
N MET A 1 24.45 -3.63 4.24
CA MET A 1 23.41 -3.32 5.24
C MET A 1 22.98 -4.61 5.90
N SER A 2 23.06 -4.70 7.23
CA SER A 2 22.75 -5.92 7.97
C SER A 2 21.25 -6.26 7.93
N LYS A 3 20.87 -7.49 8.29
CA LYS A 3 19.45 -7.90 8.40
C LYS A 3 18.62 -6.96 9.30
N PRO A 4 19.05 -6.59 10.53
CA PRO A 4 18.26 -5.69 11.38
C PRO A 4 18.09 -4.30 10.77
N GLN A 5 19.13 -3.74 10.14
CA GLN A 5 19.03 -2.44 9.45
C GLN A 5 18.00 -2.49 8.31
N ARG A 6 17.95 -3.59 7.55
CA ARG A 6 16.95 -3.76 6.48
C ARG A 6 15.54 -3.87 7.04
N LEU A 7 15.34 -4.59 8.14
CA LEU A 7 14.04 -4.69 8.80
C LEU A 7 13.55 -3.31 9.28
N ILE A 8 14.42 -2.56 9.97
CA ILE A 8 14.11 -1.21 10.42
C ILE A 8 13.71 -0.33 9.23
N LEU A 9 14.47 -0.35 8.14
CA LEU A 9 14.15 0.45 6.95
C LEU A 9 12.76 0.13 6.39
N HIS A 10 12.40 -1.15 6.28
CA HIS A 10 11.09 -1.55 5.74
C HIS A 10 9.95 -1.22 6.71
N LEU A 11 10.17 -1.37 8.03
CA LEU A 11 9.20 -0.98 9.05
C LEU A 11 8.98 0.53 9.05
N SER A 12 10.05 1.33 9.00
CA SER A 12 9.97 2.79 8.89
C SER A 12 9.24 3.20 7.61
N ALA A 13 9.55 2.60 6.46
CA ALA A 13 8.83 2.85 5.22
C ALA A 13 7.33 2.50 5.32
N PHE A 14 6.99 1.40 6.00
CA PHE A 14 5.60 1.01 6.22
C PHE A 14 4.86 2.01 7.11
N VAL A 15 5.50 2.49 8.19
CA VAL A 15 4.95 3.54 9.05
C VAL A 15 4.78 4.85 8.28
N LEU A 16 5.73 5.22 7.42
CA LEU A 16 5.60 6.40 6.56
C LEU A 16 4.42 6.28 5.59
N CYS A 17 4.15 5.09 5.04
CA CYS A 17 2.93 4.85 4.25
C CYS A 17 1.67 5.11 5.08
N LEU A 18 1.60 4.65 6.33
CA LEU A 18 0.45 4.90 7.21
C LEU A 18 0.27 6.39 7.51
N LEU A 19 1.36 7.10 7.82
CA LEU A 19 1.33 8.55 8.05
C LEU A 19 0.87 9.30 6.80
N PHE A 20 1.33 8.88 5.62
CA PHE A 20 0.91 9.46 4.36
C PHE A 20 -0.57 9.19 4.04
N SER A 21 -1.07 7.98 4.32
CA SER A 21 -2.51 7.68 4.24
C SER A 21 -3.32 8.57 5.17
N ALA A 22 -2.85 8.81 6.40
CA ALA A 22 -3.50 9.72 7.34
C ALA A 22 -3.51 11.17 6.86
N ALA A 23 -2.40 11.64 6.30
CA ALA A 23 -2.30 12.96 5.68
C ALA A 23 -3.27 13.11 4.48
N LEU A 24 -3.39 12.08 3.64
CA LEU A 24 -4.34 12.07 2.52
C LEU A 24 -5.81 12.10 2.99
N ALA A 25 -6.14 11.30 4.00
CA ALA A 25 -7.49 11.25 4.57
C ALA A 25 -7.90 12.59 5.19
N THR A 26 -6.97 13.25 5.90
CA THR A 26 -7.21 14.54 6.56
C THR A 26 -7.26 15.71 5.60
N TRP A 27 -6.35 15.78 4.62
CA TRP A 27 -6.35 16.84 3.62
C TRP A 27 -7.63 16.84 2.80
N ARG A 28 -8.11 15.66 2.38
CA ARG A 28 -9.34 15.55 1.58
C ARG A 28 -10.62 15.65 2.38
N GLY A 29 -10.59 15.25 3.66
CA GLY A 29 -11.72 15.40 4.56
C GLY A 29 -11.91 16.80 5.12
N ALA A 30 -10.99 17.75 4.83
CA ALA A 30 -10.95 19.08 5.43
C ALA A 30 -10.92 19.09 6.98
N LEU A 31 -10.43 18.00 7.58
CA LEU A 31 -10.36 17.81 9.04
C LEU A 31 -9.00 18.22 9.63
N TRP A 32 -8.12 18.76 8.79
CA TRP A 32 -6.85 19.32 9.24
C TRP A 32 -7.09 20.67 9.95
N PRO A 33 -6.54 20.92 11.15
CA PRO A 33 -5.82 20.01 12.07
C PRO A 33 -6.51 19.86 13.44
N PHE A 34 -7.61 19.11 13.63
CA PHE A 34 -8.26 19.13 14.97
C PHE A 34 -8.71 17.82 15.62
N ASP A 35 -8.67 16.66 14.96
CA ASP A 35 -8.95 15.40 15.69
C ASP A 35 -8.12 14.19 15.20
N PRO A 36 -7.09 13.78 15.98
CA PRO A 36 -6.33 12.56 15.74
C PRO A 36 -7.19 11.29 15.72
N LYS A 37 -8.27 11.23 16.51
CA LYS A 37 -9.18 10.06 16.54
C LYS A 37 -9.96 9.96 15.24
N ALA A 38 -10.55 11.07 14.77
CA ALA A 38 -11.25 11.10 13.49
C ALA A 38 -10.30 10.76 12.34
N THR A 39 -9.08 11.31 12.35
CA THR A 39 -8.02 11.00 11.39
C THR A 39 -7.73 9.51 11.34
N ALA A 40 -7.49 8.89 12.50
CA ALA A 40 -7.21 7.47 12.59
C ALA A 40 -8.39 6.63 12.08
N LEU A 41 -9.61 6.93 12.51
CA LEU A 41 -10.83 6.23 12.08
C LEU A 41 -11.04 6.32 10.57
N MET A 42 -10.88 7.50 9.97
CA MET A 42 -11.02 7.69 8.52
C MET A 42 -9.92 6.99 7.73
N THR A 43 -8.70 7.00 8.24
CA THR A 43 -7.57 6.30 7.60
C THR A 43 -7.80 4.80 7.62
N VAL A 44 -8.17 4.25 8.78
CA VAL A 44 -8.44 2.83 8.96
C VAL A 44 -9.65 2.41 8.13
N SER A 45 -10.75 3.17 8.12
CA SER A 45 -11.95 2.85 7.32
C SER A 45 -11.69 2.94 5.82
N GLY A 46 -10.90 3.94 5.38
CA GLY A 46 -10.48 4.08 3.98
C GLY A 46 -9.61 2.92 3.53
N LEU A 47 -8.57 2.58 4.30
CA LEU A 47 -7.72 1.42 4.01
C LEU A 47 -8.50 0.12 4.06
N ALA A 48 -9.35 -0.08 5.07
CA ALA A 48 -10.19 -1.27 5.21
C ALA A 48 -11.11 -1.43 3.99
N SER A 49 -11.78 -0.36 3.54
CA SER A 49 -12.63 -0.37 2.36
C SER A 49 -11.85 -0.75 1.08
N VAL A 50 -10.63 -0.23 0.92
CA VAL A 50 -9.78 -0.57 -0.22
C VAL A 50 -9.30 -2.02 -0.16
N PHE A 51 -8.91 -2.50 1.01
CA PHE A 51 -8.48 -3.89 1.19
C PHE A 51 -9.65 -4.86 1.02
N SER A 52 -10.82 -4.57 1.56
CA SER A 52 -12.00 -5.43 1.44
C SER A 52 -12.59 -5.43 0.04
N GLY A 53 -12.63 -4.26 -0.64
CA GLY A 53 -13.24 -4.13 -1.97
C GLY A 53 -12.51 -4.90 -3.07
N TRP A 54 -11.21 -5.15 -2.91
CA TRP A 54 -10.43 -5.97 -3.84
C TRP A 54 -10.00 -7.32 -3.24
N GLY A 55 -10.16 -7.49 -1.93
CA GLY A 55 -10.00 -8.73 -1.18
C GLY A 55 -8.78 -9.56 -1.60
N PRO A 56 -8.98 -10.76 -2.18
CA PRO A 56 -7.89 -11.67 -2.56
C PRO A 56 -6.88 -11.09 -3.56
N VAL A 57 -7.23 -10.08 -4.35
CA VAL A 57 -6.31 -9.51 -5.35
C VAL A 57 -5.04 -8.97 -4.69
N TRP A 58 -5.15 -8.44 -3.46
CA TRP A 58 -4.01 -7.93 -2.70
C TRP A 58 -2.99 -9.01 -2.30
N ILE A 59 -3.38 -10.29 -2.32
CA ILE A 59 -2.47 -11.41 -2.05
C ILE A 59 -1.42 -11.54 -3.15
N ILE A 60 -1.77 -11.24 -4.40
CA ILE A 60 -0.87 -11.36 -5.56
C ILE A 60 0.38 -10.50 -5.40
N PRO A 61 0.30 -9.15 -5.25
CA PRO A 61 1.49 -8.34 -5.09
C PRO A 61 2.23 -8.68 -3.80
N LEU A 62 1.54 -9.08 -2.72
CA LEU A 62 2.17 -9.50 -1.48
C LEU A 62 3.07 -10.73 -1.70
N VAL A 63 2.55 -11.81 -2.31
CA VAL A 63 3.30 -13.05 -2.57
C VAL A 63 4.44 -12.80 -3.55
N LEU A 64 4.20 -12.07 -4.63
CA LEU A 64 5.25 -11.70 -5.58
C LEU A 64 6.36 -10.89 -4.88
N SER A 65 5.97 -9.99 -3.98
CA SER A 65 6.92 -9.23 -3.17
C SER A 65 7.78 -10.09 -2.25
N VAL A 66 7.27 -11.21 -1.74
CA VAL A 66 8.07 -12.18 -0.97
C VAL A 66 9.15 -12.82 -1.85
N ALA A 67 8.85 -13.09 -3.13
CA ALA A 67 9.79 -13.73 -4.05
C ALA A 67 10.89 -12.78 -4.58
N VAL A 68 10.61 -11.48 -4.67
CA VAL A 68 11.52 -10.51 -5.29
C VAL A 68 12.63 -10.05 -4.31
N ASN A 69 13.91 -10.21 -4.64
CA ASN A 69 15.01 -9.72 -3.78
C ASN A 69 15.48 -8.29 -4.14
N ARG A 70 15.44 -7.92 -5.43
CA ARG A 70 16.04 -6.65 -5.90
C ARG A 70 15.07 -5.49 -5.79
N MET A 71 15.55 -4.33 -5.32
CA MET A 71 14.74 -3.11 -5.17
C MET A 71 14.13 -2.64 -6.48
N VAL A 72 14.88 -2.69 -7.59
CA VAL A 72 14.39 -2.28 -8.92
C VAL A 72 13.16 -3.09 -9.33
N TRP A 73 13.17 -4.40 -9.11
CA TRP A 73 12.02 -5.27 -9.40
C TRP A 73 10.84 -5.01 -8.48
N ARG A 74 11.07 -4.62 -7.22
CA ARG A 74 10.00 -4.20 -6.30
C ARG A 74 9.37 -2.88 -6.74
N LEU A 75 10.18 -1.93 -7.20
CA LEU A 75 9.69 -0.66 -7.73
C LEU A 75 8.87 -0.87 -9.01
N ALA A 76 9.35 -1.74 -9.91
CA ALA A 76 8.59 -2.12 -11.10
C ALA A 76 7.26 -2.80 -10.72
N LEU A 77 7.28 -3.74 -9.77
CA LEU A 77 6.08 -4.41 -9.26
C LEU A 77 5.09 -3.42 -8.63
N TRP A 78 5.58 -2.40 -7.91
CA TRP A 78 4.76 -1.32 -7.36
C TRP A 78 4.03 -0.56 -8.46
N ILE A 79 4.76 -0.07 -9.47
CA ILE A 79 4.19 0.69 -10.59
C ILE A 79 3.17 -0.17 -11.35
N ILE A 80 3.53 -1.41 -11.69
CA ILE A 80 2.66 -2.35 -12.42
C ILE A 80 1.38 -2.61 -11.64
N THR A 81 1.49 -2.86 -10.33
CA THR A 81 0.32 -3.14 -9.50
C THR A 81 -0.59 -1.91 -9.40
N VAL A 82 -0.04 -0.70 -9.23
CA VAL A 82 -0.84 0.54 -9.22
C VAL A 82 -1.61 0.71 -10.53
N VAL A 83 -0.93 0.55 -11.67
CA VAL A 83 -1.56 0.65 -13.00
C VAL A 83 -2.66 -0.42 -13.17
N ALA A 84 -2.38 -1.66 -12.78
CA ALA A 84 -3.35 -2.76 -12.86
C ALA A 84 -4.59 -2.48 -11.98
N MET A 85 -4.39 -2.02 -10.74
CA MET A 85 -5.49 -1.68 -9.84
C MET A 85 -6.34 -0.52 -10.38
N ILE A 86 -5.73 0.50 -10.99
CA ILE A 86 -6.47 1.60 -11.64
C ILE A 86 -7.27 1.06 -12.84
N GLY A 87 -6.68 0.19 -13.65
CA GLY A 87 -7.38 -0.47 -14.77
C GLY A 87 -8.58 -1.28 -14.31
N MET A 88 -8.41 -2.12 -13.29
CA MET A 88 -9.49 -2.88 -12.68
C MET A 88 -10.54 -1.97 -12.02
N HIS A 89 -10.14 -0.86 -11.41
CA HIS A 89 -11.08 0.12 -10.87
C HIS A 89 -11.95 0.70 -11.97
N GLY A 90 -11.37 1.02 -13.13
CA GLY A 90 -12.14 1.55 -14.26
C GLY A 90 -13.23 0.60 -14.75
N THR A 91 -12.99 -0.71 -14.69
CA THR A 91 -13.93 -1.72 -15.20
C THR A 91 -14.87 -2.29 -14.13
N LEU A 92 -14.39 -2.50 -12.90
CA LEU A 92 -15.10 -3.21 -11.84
C LEU A 92 -15.31 -2.37 -10.57
N GLY A 93 -14.59 -1.24 -10.43
CA GLY A 93 -14.61 -0.42 -9.22
C GLY A 93 -16.02 0.04 -8.81
N PRO A 94 -16.83 0.63 -9.71
CA PRO A 94 -18.19 1.05 -9.38
C PRO A 94 -19.09 -0.08 -8.88
N ALA A 95 -18.95 -1.29 -9.43
CA ALA A 95 -19.71 -2.46 -8.98
C ALA A 95 -19.31 -2.91 -7.56
N GLN A 96 -18.09 -2.59 -7.12
CA GLN A 96 -17.59 -2.82 -5.76
C GLN A 96 -17.90 -1.66 -4.80
N GLY A 97 -18.68 -0.66 -5.24
CA GLY A 97 -19.04 0.51 -4.42
C GLY A 97 -18.03 1.65 -4.42
N PHE A 98 -16.98 1.60 -5.26
CA PHE A 98 -16.05 2.71 -5.41
C PHE A 98 -16.63 3.80 -6.34
N ALA A 99 -16.24 5.06 -6.12
CA ALA A 99 -16.60 6.15 -7.01
C ALA A 99 -15.97 5.95 -8.40
N PRO A 100 -16.70 6.14 -9.52
CA PRO A 100 -16.15 5.94 -10.86
C PRO A 100 -15.00 6.91 -11.16
N LEU A 101 -14.08 6.50 -12.04
CA LEU A 101 -12.89 7.29 -12.41
C LEU A 101 -13.22 8.69 -12.93
N THR A 102 -14.38 8.87 -13.58
CA THR A 102 -14.87 10.17 -14.05
C THR A 102 -15.14 11.15 -12.92
N ARG A 103 -15.47 10.67 -11.72
CA ARG A 103 -15.63 11.49 -10.50
C ARG A 103 -14.36 11.54 -9.66
N LEU A 104 -13.65 10.42 -9.57
CA LEU A 104 -12.44 10.32 -8.75
C LEU A 104 -11.29 11.15 -9.34
N THR A 105 -11.17 11.21 -10.67
CA THR A 105 -10.01 11.67 -11.47
C THR A 105 -8.80 10.73 -11.38
N VAL A 106 -7.95 10.73 -12.42
CA VAL A 106 -6.76 9.87 -12.51
C VAL A 106 -5.77 10.10 -11.35
N PRO A 107 -5.40 11.34 -10.97
CA PRO A 107 -4.46 11.55 -9.86
C PRO A 107 -4.97 10.99 -8.53
N SER A 108 -6.26 11.14 -8.26
CA SER A 108 -6.87 10.56 -7.07
C SER A 108 -6.86 9.03 -7.08
N ALA A 109 -7.08 8.42 -8.24
CA ALA A 109 -7.01 6.97 -8.38
C ALA A 109 -5.57 6.46 -8.13
N VAL A 110 -4.57 7.20 -8.63
CA VAL A 110 -3.15 6.91 -8.31
C VAL A 110 -2.93 6.96 -6.80
N LEU A 111 -3.36 8.03 -6.12
CA LEU A 111 -3.20 8.15 -4.66
C LEU A 111 -3.95 7.05 -3.89
N LEU A 112 -5.14 6.66 -4.36
CA LEU A 112 -5.95 5.59 -3.75
C LEU A 112 -5.23 4.24 -3.75
N TYR A 113 -4.48 3.94 -4.80
CA TYR A 113 -3.82 2.63 -4.97
C TYR A 113 -2.32 2.62 -4.69
N ALA A 114 -1.63 3.76 -4.78
CA ALA A 114 -0.20 3.86 -4.54
C ALA A 114 0.19 3.38 -3.13
N VAL A 115 -0.54 3.84 -2.11
CA VAL A 115 -0.20 3.56 -0.71
C VAL A 115 -0.53 2.12 -0.31
N PRO A 116 -1.75 1.60 -0.55
CA PRO A 116 -2.07 0.20 -0.23
C PRO A 116 -1.16 -0.79 -0.96
N THR A 117 -0.81 -0.49 -2.22
CA THR A 117 0.16 -1.31 -2.97
C THR A 117 1.52 -1.28 -2.29
N ALA A 118 2.05 -0.10 -1.95
CA ALA A 118 3.34 0.00 -1.25
C ALA A 118 3.33 -0.78 0.06
N MET A 119 2.24 -0.71 0.84
CA MET A 119 2.06 -1.48 2.07
C MET A 119 2.11 -2.99 1.84
N CYS A 120 1.40 -3.52 0.83
CA CYS A 120 1.46 -4.95 0.47
C CYS A 120 2.89 -5.39 0.11
N LEU A 121 3.60 -4.57 -0.67
CA LEU A 121 4.96 -4.90 -1.07
C LEU A 121 5.94 -4.83 0.11
N LEU A 122 5.85 -3.81 0.95
CA LEU A 122 6.66 -3.70 2.16
C LEU A 122 6.40 -4.87 3.10
N LEU A 123 5.14 -5.27 3.30
CA LEU A 123 4.78 -6.42 4.11
C LEU A 123 5.37 -7.73 3.56
N GLY A 124 5.28 -7.96 2.24
CA GLY A 124 5.96 -9.10 1.61
C GLY A 124 7.49 -9.06 1.77
N SER A 125 8.10 -7.87 1.76
CA SER A 125 9.54 -7.72 2.05
C SER A 125 9.88 -8.08 3.50
N LEU A 126 9.05 -7.65 4.45
CA LEU A 126 9.22 -7.98 5.87
C LEU A 126 9.13 -9.48 6.09
N ILE A 127 8.11 -10.14 5.52
CA ILE A 127 7.95 -11.61 5.57
C ILE A 127 9.18 -12.31 4.98
N ARG A 128 9.66 -11.86 3.82
CA ARG A 128 10.87 -12.43 3.22
C ARG A 128 12.09 -12.28 4.14
N LEU A 129 12.29 -11.10 4.71
CA LEU A 129 13.43 -10.83 5.59
C LEU A 129 13.37 -11.68 6.86
N THR A 130 12.19 -11.89 7.44
CA THR A 130 12.04 -12.75 8.63
C THR A 130 12.30 -14.22 8.28
N MET A 131 11.78 -14.71 7.15
CA MET A 131 11.96 -16.09 6.67
C MET A 131 13.37 -16.40 6.14
N SER A 132 14.08 -15.39 5.61
CA SER A 132 15.45 -15.57 5.13
C SER A 132 16.32 -16.01 6.30
N ARG A 133 16.85 -17.23 6.21
CA ARG A 133 17.92 -17.68 7.11
C ARG A 133 19.06 -16.67 7.03
N SER A 134 19.60 -16.34 8.19
CA SER A 134 20.86 -15.61 8.28
C SER A 134 21.93 -16.55 7.71
N THR A 135 22.21 -16.48 6.42
CA THR A 135 23.51 -16.91 5.92
C THR A 135 24.49 -15.77 6.20
N GLU A 136 24.71 -15.48 7.48
CA GLU A 136 25.97 -14.95 7.96
C GLU A 136 26.83 -16.18 8.27
N PHE A 137 27.36 -16.80 7.22
CA PHE A 137 28.49 -17.72 7.34
C PHE A 137 29.59 -17.15 6.46
N ASN A 138 30.58 -16.57 7.15
CA ASN A 138 31.95 -16.20 6.76
C ASN A 138 32.12 -15.32 5.53
#